data_AF-A0A936H1C3-F1
#
_entry.id   AF-A0A936H1C3-F1
#
_cell.length_a   1.000
_cell.length_b   1.000
_cell.length_c   1.000
_cell.angle_alpha   90.00
_cell.angle_beta   90.00
_cell.angle_gamma   90.00
#
_symmetry.space_group_name_H-M   'P 1'
#
loop_
_entity.id
_entity.type
_entity.pdbx_description
1 polymer ?
#
loop_
_entity_poly.entity_id
_entity_poly.type
_entity_poly.pdbx_seq_one_letter_code
_entity_poly.pdbx_strand_id
1 'polypeptide(L)'
;MKFIKLLTLFFIIHTNMVNAQTAAEQKAQELIDALNKTEFVQQYQEYKNNIELDVAEFKLIQADLQERDVKRVQLYFNQSRLKFDGILTKLETDLTNRTTRKTIVQNPQRYTKTLQDDLAAAVNYYDENCKKLMETLTEKDSAMDMETLQGLFDSVLGLVQLFKATGENANQLSLAYLEKEFIQPLRLKKWEEIL
;
A
#
# COMPACT_ATOMS: atom_id res chain seq x y z
N MET A 1 51.66 -42.43 -25.54
CA MET A 1 51.74 -41.02 -25.07
C MET A 1 50.90 -40.88 -23.81
N LYS A 2 51.56 -40.57 -22.68
CA LYS A 2 50.94 -40.01 -21.46
C LYS A 2 50.64 -38.51 -21.72
N PHE A 3 50.00 -37.81 -20.77
CA PHE A 3 49.53 -36.40 -20.78
C PHE A 3 48.04 -36.31 -21.21
N ILE A 4 47.05 -35.91 -20.40
CA ILE A 4 46.98 -34.88 -19.34
C ILE A 4 46.00 -35.31 -18.25
N LYS A 5 46.46 -35.22 -16.99
CA LYS A 5 45.63 -35.15 -15.78
C LYS A 5 45.09 -33.73 -15.64
N LEU A 6 44.01 -33.61 -14.87
CA LEU A 6 43.62 -32.42 -14.10
C LEU A 6 42.83 -31.37 -14.90
N LEU A 7 41.49 -31.45 -14.83
CA LEU A 7 40.69 -30.23 -14.72
C LEU A 7 39.87 -30.31 -13.43
N THR A 8 40.50 -29.74 -12.42
CA THR A 8 39.97 -29.14 -11.20
C THR A 8 38.46 -28.87 -11.22
N LEU A 9 37.80 -29.58 -10.30
CA LEU A 9 36.73 -29.11 -9.41
C LEU A 9 36.78 -27.58 -9.21
N PHE A 10 35.77 -26.86 -9.70
CA PHE A 10 35.24 -25.61 -9.14
C PHE A 10 34.08 -25.17 -10.05
N PHE A 11 32.84 -25.16 -9.57
CA PHE A 11 31.95 -24.00 -9.67
C PHE A 11 30.68 -24.18 -8.82
N ILE A 12 30.73 -23.49 -7.67
CA ILE A 12 29.65 -22.75 -7.00
C ILE A 12 28.36 -23.51 -6.68
N ILE A 13 28.30 -23.99 -5.44
CA ILE A 13 27.05 -24.12 -4.70
C ILE A 13 26.45 -22.70 -4.62
N HIS A 14 25.51 -22.38 -5.52
CA HIS A 14 24.62 -21.23 -5.33
C HIS A 14 23.64 -21.62 -4.22
N THR A 15 24.06 -21.49 -2.97
CA THR A 15 23.10 -21.37 -1.88
C THR A 15 22.32 -20.10 -2.16
N ASN A 16 21.07 -20.25 -2.61
CA ASN A 16 20.08 -19.20 -2.55
C ASN A 16 20.01 -18.75 -1.09
N MET A 17 20.76 -17.71 -0.73
CA MET A 17 20.59 -16.95 0.51
C MET A 17 19.30 -16.16 0.37
N VAL A 18 18.17 -16.85 0.38
CA VAL A 18 16.88 -16.22 0.65
C VAL A 18 16.85 -16.02 2.15
N ASN A 19 16.88 -14.76 2.61
CA ASN A 19 16.71 -14.42 4.01
C ASN A 19 15.44 -15.11 4.53
N ALA A 20 15.60 -16.11 5.39
CA ALA A 20 14.48 -16.85 5.94
C ALA A 20 13.64 -15.93 6.83
N GLN A 21 12.34 -15.82 6.54
CA GLN A 21 11.41 -15.13 7.43
C GLN A 21 11.34 -15.87 8.77
N THR A 22 11.53 -15.12 9.84
CA THR A 22 11.49 -15.59 11.22
C THR A 22 10.07 -15.99 11.64
N ALA A 23 9.94 -16.81 12.67
CA ALA A 23 8.63 -17.17 13.25
C ALA A 23 7.79 -15.96 13.70
N ALA A 24 8.46 -14.84 13.96
CA ALA A 24 7.84 -13.56 14.24
C ALA A 24 7.12 -12.97 13.03
N GLU A 25 7.82 -12.97 11.90
CA GLU A 25 7.33 -12.48 10.61
C GLU A 25 6.22 -13.37 10.09
N GLN A 26 6.28 -14.69 10.33
CA GLN A 26 5.17 -15.60 10.02
C GLN A 26 3.88 -15.24 10.77
N LYS A 27 3.96 -15.00 12.09
CA LYS A 27 2.79 -14.57 12.88
C LYS A 27 2.29 -13.19 12.47
N ALA A 28 3.21 -12.29 12.10
CA ALA A 28 2.84 -11.02 11.51
C ALA A 28 2.10 -11.23 10.19
N GLN A 29 2.57 -12.12 9.32
CA GLN A 29 1.94 -12.45 8.06
C GLN A 29 0.54 -13.05 8.26
N GLU A 30 0.34 -13.95 9.22
CA GLU A 30 -0.99 -14.48 9.55
C GLU A 30 -1.96 -13.36 9.95
N LEU A 31 -1.48 -12.36 10.69
CA LEU A 31 -2.26 -11.18 11.06
C LEU A 31 -2.54 -10.29 9.85
N ILE A 32 -1.56 -10.06 8.98
CA ILE A 32 -1.72 -9.32 7.71
C ILE A 32 -2.78 -10.00 6.85
N ASP A 33 -2.69 -11.32 6.67
CA ASP A 33 -3.64 -12.11 5.88
C ASP A 33 -5.06 -12.05 6.47
N ALA A 34 -5.18 -12.00 7.80
CA ALA A 34 -6.46 -11.84 8.47
C ALA A 34 -7.02 -10.42 8.31
N LEU A 35 -6.18 -9.40 8.38
CA LEU A 35 -6.55 -8.00 8.15
C LEU A 35 -6.96 -7.74 6.70
N ASN A 36 -6.21 -8.28 5.73
CA ASN A 36 -6.50 -8.18 4.29
C ASN A 36 -7.84 -8.81 3.89
N LYS A 37 -8.37 -9.75 4.70
CA LYS A 37 -9.69 -10.33 4.50
C LYS A 37 -10.82 -9.49 5.09
N THR A 38 -10.51 -8.45 5.85
CA THR A 38 -11.54 -7.56 6.40
C THR A 38 -12.07 -6.64 5.30
N GLU A 39 -13.36 -6.35 5.37
CA GLU A 39 -14.04 -5.42 4.47
C GLU A 39 -13.36 -4.04 4.45
N PHE A 40 -12.92 -3.57 5.64
CA PHE A 40 -12.22 -2.30 5.78
C PHE A 40 -10.94 -2.24 4.94
N VAL A 41 -10.06 -3.25 5.00
CA VAL A 41 -8.79 -3.21 4.26
C VAL A 41 -9.04 -3.29 2.75
N GLN A 42 -10.01 -4.11 2.33
CA GLN A 42 -10.39 -4.21 0.91
C GLN A 42 -10.90 -2.87 0.38
N GLN A 43 -11.82 -2.22 1.09
CA GLN A 43 -12.32 -0.90 0.75
C GLN A 43 -11.20 0.15 0.77
N TYR A 44 -10.34 0.12 1.79
CA TYR A 44 -9.21 1.05 1.87
C TYR A 44 -8.30 0.93 0.64
N GLN A 45 -7.96 -0.30 0.22
CA GLN A 45 -7.14 -0.55 -0.97
C GLN A 45 -7.81 -0.06 -2.24
N GLU A 46 -9.12 -0.28 -2.39
CA GLU A 46 -9.90 0.22 -3.51
C GLU A 46 -9.86 1.75 -3.57
N TYR A 47 -10.16 2.43 -2.46
CA TYR A 47 -10.07 3.89 -2.38
C TYR A 47 -8.67 4.40 -2.68
N LYS A 48 -7.64 3.77 -2.11
CA LYS A 48 -6.24 4.12 -2.37
C LYS A 48 -5.93 4.06 -3.87
N ASN A 49 -6.29 2.96 -4.53
CA ASN A 49 -6.02 2.74 -5.94
C ASN A 49 -6.77 3.75 -6.82
N ASN A 50 -8.05 3.99 -6.53
CA ASN A 50 -8.86 4.97 -7.27
C ASN A 50 -8.32 6.39 -7.10
N ILE A 51 -7.93 6.79 -5.88
CA ILE A 51 -7.33 8.10 -5.61
C ILE A 51 -6.02 8.28 -6.40
N GLU A 52 -5.15 7.27 -6.39
CA GLU A 52 -3.88 7.32 -7.12
C GLU A 52 -4.09 7.36 -8.65
N LEU A 53 -5.11 6.64 -9.14
CA LEU A 53 -5.52 6.69 -10.54
C LEU A 53 -6.05 8.07 -10.94
N ASP A 54 -7.02 8.61 -10.21
CA ASP A 54 -7.61 9.94 -10.46
C ASP A 54 -6.51 11.03 -10.52
N VAL A 55 -5.49 10.95 -9.64
CA VAL A 55 -4.35 11.88 -9.65
C VAL A 55 -3.42 11.66 -10.84
N ALA A 56 -3.16 10.42 -11.22
CA ALA A 56 -2.39 10.10 -12.43
C ALA A 56 -3.09 10.66 -13.67
N GLU A 57 -4.39 10.42 -13.83
CA GLU A 57 -5.19 10.94 -14.94
C GLU A 57 -5.17 12.48 -14.99
N PHE A 58 -5.36 13.15 -13.86
CA PHE A 58 -5.24 14.61 -13.79
C PHE A 58 -3.85 15.12 -14.21
N LYS A 59 -2.79 14.41 -13.80
CA LYS A 59 -1.40 14.80 -14.12
C LYS A 59 -1.06 14.67 -15.61
N LEU A 60 -1.75 13.80 -16.34
CA LEU A 60 -1.55 13.65 -17.78
C LEU A 60 -2.00 14.89 -18.56
N ILE A 61 -2.96 15.66 -18.03
CA ILE A 61 -3.46 16.88 -18.66
C ILE A 61 -3.00 18.17 -17.96
N GLN A 62 -2.32 18.07 -16.80
CA GLN A 62 -2.01 19.23 -15.96
C GLN A 62 -1.14 20.30 -16.66
N ALA A 63 -0.42 19.92 -17.73
CA ALA A 63 0.42 20.84 -18.49
C ALA A 63 -0.39 21.93 -19.20
N ASP A 64 -1.66 21.66 -19.50
CA ASP A 64 -2.58 22.60 -20.14
C ASP A 64 -3.30 23.49 -19.11
N LEU A 65 -3.18 23.18 -17.82
CA LEU A 65 -3.81 23.89 -16.72
C LEU A 65 -2.94 25.02 -16.17
N GLN A 66 -3.58 25.98 -15.50
CA GLN A 66 -2.84 27.00 -14.75
C GLN A 66 -2.06 26.38 -13.59
N GLU A 67 -0.79 26.75 -13.44
CA GLU A 67 0.08 26.26 -12.35
C GLU A 67 -0.54 26.45 -10.97
N ARG A 68 -1.29 27.55 -10.76
CA ARG A 68 -2.03 27.81 -9.51
C ARG A 68 -3.05 26.72 -9.21
N ASP A 69 -3.78 26.28 -10.23
CA ASP A 69 -4.82 25.26 -10.09
C ASP A 69 -4.22 23.89 -9.82
N VAL A 70 -3.15 23.54 -10.52
CA VAL A 70 -2.36 22.32 -10.26
C VAL A 70 -1.85 22.30 -8.82
N LYS A 71 -1.27 23.41 -8.33
CA LYS A 71 -0.82 23.51 -6.93
C LYS A 71 -1.94 23.40 -5.92
N ARG A 72 -3.15 23.89 -6.26
CA ARG A 72 -4.32 23.76 -5.39
C ARG A 72 -4.80 22.32 -5.30
N VAL A 73 -4.83 21.58 -6.41
CA VAL A 73 -5.10 20.14 -6.42
C VAL A 73 -4.06 19.39 -5.60
N GLN A 74 -2.76 19.66 -5.82
CA GLN A 74 -1.68 19.05 -5.05
C GLN A 74 -1.83 19.31 -3.53
N LEU A 75 -2.25 20.51 -3.14
CA LEU A 75 -2.50 20.85 -1.73
C LEU A 75 -3.62 19.97 -1.14
N TYR A 76 -4.78 19.89 -1.79
CA TYR A 76 -5.91 19.09 -1.31
C TYR A 76 -5.62 17.60 -1.33
N PHE A 77 -4.87 17.12 -2.33
CA PHE A 77 -4.37 15.75 -2.36
C PHE A 77 -3.48 15.46 -1.15
N ASN A 78 -2.49 16.32 -0.87
CA ASN A 78 -1.60 16.14 0.28
C ASN A 78 -2.37 16.17 1.61
N GLN A 79 -3.39 17.03 1.74
CA GLN A 79 -4.27 17.07 2.91
C GLN A 79 -5.12 15.79 3.04
N SER A 80 -5.57 15.23 1.92
CA SER A 80 -6.26 13.94 1.88
C SER A 80 -5.32 12.82 2.33
N ARG A 81 -4.09 12.76 1.80
CA ARG A 81 -3.07 11.80 2.23
C ARG A 81 -2.85 11.81 3.74
N LEU A 82 -2.74 13.00 4.35
CA LEU A 82 -2.58 13.11 5.81
C LEU A 82 -3.74 12.50 6.61
N LYS A 83 -4.97 12.53 6.08
CA LYS A 83 -6.14 11.89 6.73
C LYS A 83 -6.07 10.37 6.63
N PHE A 84 -5.73 9.85 5.46
CA PHE A 84 -5.49 8.42 5.25
C PHE A 84 -4.32 7.90 6.09
N ASP A 85 -3.22 8.68 6.19
CA ASP A 85 -2.07 8.38 7.03
C ASP A 85 -2.44 8.36 8.52
N GLY A 86 -3.37 9.21 8.96
CA GLY A 86 -3.85 9.22 10.34
C GLY A 86 -4.50 7.89 10.75
N ILE A 87 -5.28 7.30 9.85
CA ILE A 87 -5.90 5.97 10.05
C ILE A 87 -4.82 4.89 10.18
N LEU A 88 -3.84 4.90 9.28
CA LEU A 88 -2.75 3.91 9.28
C LEU A 88 -1.83 4.08 10.50
N THR A 89 -1.59 5.31 10.95
CA THR A 89 -0.79 5.59 12.15
C THR A 89 -1.49 5.08 13.42
N LYS A 90 -2.82 5.21 13.48
CA LYS A 90 -3.65 4.64 14.56
C LYS A 90 -3.59 3.11 14.54
N LEU A 91 -3.75 2.50 13.37
CA LEU A 91 -3.63 1.05 13.18
C LEU A 91 -2.24 0.53 13.59
N GLU A 92 -1.18 1.18 13.13
CA GLU A 92 0.21 0.88 13.50
C GLU A 92 0.39 0.95 15.02
N THR A 93 -0.07 2.04 15.65
CA THR A 93 -0.01 2.22 17.10
C THR A 93 -0.73 1.08 17.84
N ASP A 94 -1.92 0.70 17.39
CA ASP A 94 -2.69 -0.39 17.99
C ASP A 94 -2.05 -1.77 17.77
N LEU A 95 -1.38 -1.99 16.64
CA LEU A 95 -0.61 -3.19 16.36
C LEU A 95 0.66 -3.27 17.23
N THR A 96 1.29 -2.14 17.57
CA THR A 96 2.45 -2.12 18.48
C THR A 96 2.03 -2.43 19.93
N ASN A 97 0.84 -2.01 20.34
CA ASN A 97 0.29 -2.29 21.67
C ASN A 97 -0.07 -3.78 21.84
N ARG A 98 0.54 -4.47 22.81
CA ARG A 98 0.33 -5.91 23.03
C ARG A 98 -1.14 -6.27 23.32
N THR A 99 -1.83 -5.47 24.13
CA THR A 99 -3.21 -5.73 24.54
C THR A 99 -4.16 -5.52 23.38
N THR A 100 -4.02 -4.41 22.66
CA THR A 100 -4.83 -4.12 21.49
C THR A 100 -4.56 -5.12 20.38
N ARG A 101 -3.28 -5.40 20.05
CA ARG A 101 -2.89 -6.43 19.08
C ARG A 101 -3.53 -7.79 19.35
N LYS A 102 -3.58 -8.24 20.61
CA LYS A 102 -4.26 -9.50 20.96
C LYS A 102 -5.75 -9.46 20.59
N THR A 103 -6.40 -8.33 20.82
CA THR A 103 -7.81 -8.11 20.45
C THR A 103 -7.99 -8.10 18.93
N ILE A 104 -7.07 -7.46 18.18
CA ILE A 104 -7.07 -7.45 16.72
C ILE A 104 -6.93 -8.88 16.18
N VAL A 105 -5.98 -9.66 16.70
CA VAL A 105 -5.77 -11.07 16.30
C VAL A 105 -7.01 -11.92 16.55
N GLN A 106 -7.71 -11.69 17.67
CA GLN A 106 -8.91 -12.46 18.01
C GLN A 106 -10.12 -12.10 17.15
N ASN A 107 -10.26 -10.84 16.74
CA ASN A 107 -11.38 -10.39 15.93
C ASN A 107 -10.99 -9.17 15.07
N PRO A 108 -10.32 -9.40 13.93
CA PRO A 108 -9.82 -8.32 13.08
C PRO A 108 -10.97 -7.53 12.45
N GLN A 109 -12.08 -8.19 12.10
CA GLN A 109 -13.27 -7.53 11.56
C GLN A 109 -13.89 -6.55 12.57
N ARG A 110 -14.05 -6.97 13.84
CA ARG A 110 -14.61 -6.09 14.88
C ARG A 110 -13.72 -4.89 15.13
N TYR A 111 -12.39 -5.08 15.14
CA TYR A 111 -11.46 -3.97 15.33
C TYR A 111 -11.50 -3.00 14.14
N THR A 112 -11.34 -3.49 12.92
CA THR A 112 -11.31 -2.66 11.71
C THR A 112 -12.63 -1.92 11.46
N LYS A 113 -13.76 -2.47 11.93
CA LYS A 113 -15.04 -1.75 11.96
C LYS A 113 -14.97 -0.41 12.69
N THR A 114 -14.10 -0.27 13.70
CA THR A 114 -13.93 0.98 14.45
C THR A 114 -13.16 2.06 13.67
N LEU A 115 -12.57 1.69 12.53
CA LEU A 115 -11.85 2.59 11.62
C LEU A 115 -12.71 3.03 10.42
N GLN A 116 -13.92 2.47 10.25
CA GLN A 116 -14.78 2.76 9.10
C GLN A 116 -15.21 4.22 9.04
N ASP A 117 -15.56 4.83 10.17
CA ASP A 117 -15.97 6.24 10.21
C ASP A 117 -14.80 7.18 9.84
N ASP A 118 -13.58 6.85 10.31
CA ASP A 118 -12.38 7.61 9.97
C ASP A 118 -12.07 7.50 8.47
N LEU A 119 -12.24 6.30 7.88
CA LEU A 119 -12.08 6.07 6.44
C LEU A 119 -13.12 6.83 5.63
N ALA A 120 -14.39 6.75 6.00
CA ALA A 120 -15.47 7.49 5.33
C ALA A 120 -15.22 9.00 5.37
N ALA A 121 -14.75 9.53 6.51
CA ALA A 121 -14.41 10.94 6.63
C ALA A 121 -13.20 11.34 5.75
N ALA A 122 -12.20 10.47 5.62
CA ALA A 122 -11.04 10.69 4.76
C ALA A 122 -11.41 10.68 3.27
N VAL A 123 -12.24 9.71 2.85
CA VAL A 123 -12.78 9.61 1.48
C VAL A 123 -13.63 10.83 1.15
N ASN A 124 -14.59 11.19 2.00
CA ASN A 124 -15.44 12.36 1.78
C ASN A 124 -14.61 13.64 1.62
N TYR A 125 -13.53 13.78 2.40
CA TYR A 125 -12.66 14.95 2.25
C TYR A 125 -11.96 14.97 0.88
N TYR A 126 -11.44 13.83 0.43
CA TYR A 126 -10.84 13.71 -0.89
C TYR A 126 -11.85 14.04 -1.99
N ASP A 127 -13.04 13.45 -1.93
CA ASP A 127 -14.09 13.64 -2.94
C ASP A 127 -14.52 15.11 -3.02
N GLU A 128 -14.79 15.73 -1.88
CA GLU A 128 -15.32 17.09 -1.82
C GLU A 128 -14.29 18.17 -2.21
N ASN A 129 -13.00 17.94 -1.98
CA ASN A 129 -11.97 18.98 -2.14
C ASN A 129 -11.02 18.72 -3.29
N CYS A 130 -10.61 17.47 -3.50
CA CYS A 130 -9.63 17.10 -4.50
C CYS A 130 -10.32 16.65 -5.79
N LYS A 131 -11.16 15.60 -5.71
CA LYS A 131 -11.79 14.99 -6.88
C LYS A 131 -12.66 15.98 -7.65
N LYS A 132 -13.60 16.64 -6.97
CA LYS A 132 -14.45 17.68 -7.58
C LYS A 132 -13.66 18.81 -8.23
N LEU A 133 -12.52 19.19 -7.65
CA LEU A 133 -11.67 20.22 -8.24
C LEU A 133 -10.98 19.73 -9.51
N MET A 134 -10.45 18.51 -9.50
CA MET A 134 -9.88 17.89 -10.70
C MET A 134 -10.95 17.80 -11.81
N GLU A 135 -12.13 17.26 -11.49
CA GLU A 135 -13.27 17.18 -12.42
C GLU A 135 -13.63 18.56 -12.98
N THR A 136 -13.79 19.58 -12.12
CA THR A 136 -14.12 20.95 -12.56
C THR A 136 -13.06 21.55 -13.50
N LEU A 137 -11.78 21.25 -13.28
CA LEU A 137 -10.70 21.75 -14.13
C LEU A 137 -10.65 21.00 -15.46
N THR A 138 -10.82 19.67 -15.41
CA THR A 138 -10.83 18.80 -16.59
C THR A 138 -12.03 19.06 -17.50
N GLU A 139 -13.23 19.26 -16.93
CA GLU A 139 -14.48 19.56 -17.66
C GLU A 139 -14.44 20.93 -18.35
N LYS A 140 -13.77 21.91 -17.74
CA LYS A 140 -13.58 23.24 -18.34
C LYS A 140 -12.69 23.20 -19.58
N ASP A 141 -11.76 22.24 -19.64
CA ASP A 141 -10.88 22.01 -20.78
C ASP A 141 -11.33 20.85 -21.69
N SER A 142 -12.49 20.24 -21.41
CA SER A 142 -13.10 19.13 -22.17
C SER A 142 -13.71 19.55 -23.51
N ALA A 143 -12.89 20.21 -24.35
CA ALA A 143 -12.96 20.08 -25.80
C ALA A 143 -11.97 19.00 -26.32
N MET A 144 -11.41 18.18 -25.44
CA MET A 144 -10.36 17.20 -25.76
C MET A 144 -10.77 15.78 -25.31
N ASP A 145 -10.47 14.82 -26.18
CA ASP A 145 -11.07 13.48 -26.31
C ASP A 145 -10.65 12.50 -25.18
N MET A 146 -11.63 11.85 -24.52
CA MET A 146 -11.47 11.04 -23.30
C MET A 146 -11.14 9.55 -23.55
N GLU A 147 -10.91 9.12 -24.80
CA GLU A 147 -10.86 7.70 -25.16
C GLU A 147 -9.53 6.98 -24.79
N THR A 148 -8.51 7.68 -24.27
CA THR A 148 -7.13 7.14 -24.21
C THR A 148 -6.67 6.54 -22.87
N LEU A 149 -7.45 6.66 -21.78
CA LEU A 149 -6.93 6.37 -20.41
C LEU A 149 -7.24 4.97 -19.86
N GLN A 150 -8.16 4.24 -20.47
CA GLN A 150 -8.71 3.00 -19.89
C GLN A 150 -7.79 1.77 -19.96
N GLY A 151 -6.63 1.85 -20.65
CA GLY A 151 -5.80 0.68 -21.00
C GLY A 151 -4.61 0.36 -20.07
N LEU A 152 -4.38 1.09 -18.98
CA LEU A 152 -3.07 1.05 -18.30
C LEU A 152 -2.97 0.24 -16.98
N PHE A 153 -4.06 -0.30 -16.40
CA PHE A 153 -4.04 -0.69 -14.97
C PHE A 153 -4.37 -2.14 -14.62
N ASP A 154 -4.40 -3.05 -15.59
CA ASP A 154 -4.84 -4.45 -15.43
C ASP A 154 -3.84 -5.43 -14.76
N SER A 155 -2.82 -4.99 -14.01
CA SER A 155 -1.76 -5.91 -13.58
C SER A 155 -1.11 -5.64 -12.23
N VAL A 156 -1.75 -5.98 -11.11
CA VAL A 156 -1.03 -6.30 -9.86
C VAL A 156 -1.86 -7.20 -8.92
N LEU A 157 -1.83 -8.54 -9.05
CA LEU A 157 -2.16 -9.46 -7.93
C LEU A 157 -1.51 -10.84 -8.14
N GLY A 158 -0.76 -11.36 -7.16
CA GLY A 158 -0.05 -12.65 -7.28
C GLY A 158 0.53 -13.24 -5.99
N LEU A 159 -0.37 -13.70 -5.10
CA LEU A 159 -0.39 -14.88 -4.20
C LEU A 159 0.85 -15.42 -3.40
N VAL A 160 0.48 -15.88 -2.19
CA VAL A 160 1.22 -16.40 -1.01
C VAL A 160 1.47 -17.93 -1.04
N GLN A 161 2.47 -18.47 -0.31
CA GLN A 161 2.35 -19.75 0.49
C GLN A 161 3.55 -20.14 1.42
N LEU A 162 3.23 -20.32 2.72
CA LEU A 162 3.52 -21.42 3.71
C LEU A 162 4.93 -21.87 4.23
N PHE A 163 5.11 -21.78 5.58
CA PHE A 163 5.45 -22.85 6.58
C PHE A 163 6.46 -22.48 7.72
N LYS A 164 5.98 -22.61 8.97
CA LYS A 164 6.51 -23.11 10.28
C LYS A 164 7.90 -22.71 10.88
N ALA A 165 7.81 -22.01 12.03
CA ALA A 165 8.12 -22.44 13.43
C ALA A 165 9.29 -21.79 14.22
N THR A 166 8.91 -21.24 15.39
CA THR A 166 9.64 -20.96 16.68
C THR A 166 10.92 -20.10 16.66
N GLY A 167 11.19 -19.16 17.57
CA GLY A 167 10.53 -18.65 18.78
C GLY A 167 11.39 -17.54 19.41
N GLU A 168 10.73 -16.60 20.09
CA GLU A 168 11.25 -15.76 21.19
C GLU A 168 12.43 -14.79 20.94
N ASN A 169 12.39 -14.03 19.84
CA ASN A 169 12.89 -12.64 19.76
C ASN A 169 11.93 -11.76 18.92
N ALA A 170 10.66 -12.16 18.91
CA ALA A 170 9.72 -11.93 17.83
C ALA A 170 9.04 -10.55 17.80
N ASN A 171 8.90 -9.87 18.95
CA ASN A 171 8.03 -8.70 18.99
C ASN A 171 8.56 -7.51 18.19
N GLN A 172 9.87 -7.23 18.20
CA GLN A 172 10.44 -6.10 17.44
C GLN A 172 10.54 -6.40 15.94
N LEU A 173 10.96 -7.63 15.57
CA LEU A 173 11.02 -8.07 14.17
C LEU A 173 9.62 -8.14 13.53
N SER A 174 8.59 -8.54 14.29
CA SER A 174 7.21 -8.55 13.79
C SER A 174 6.67 -7.17 13.46
N LEU A 175 7.10 -6.11 14.17
CA LEU A 175 6.59 -4.76 13.96
C LEU A 175 7.21 -4.10 12.72
N ALA A 176 8.53 -4.25 12.54
CA ALA A 176 9.19 -3.79 11.31
C ALA A 176 8.63 -4.50 10.07
N TYR A 177 8.30 -5.79 10.21
CA TYR A 177 7.65 -6.56 9.16
C TYR A 177 6.22 -6.09 8.89
N LEU A 178 5.39 -5.88 9.91
CA LEU A 178 4.04 -5.33 9.75
C LEU A 178 4.07 -3.94 9.08
N GLU A 179 5.02 -3.09 9.50
CA GLU A 179 5.16 -1.77 8.91
C GLU A 179 5.50 -1.86 7.43
N LYS A 180 6.51 -2.66 7.08
CA LYS A 180 7.00 -2.82 5.71
C LYS A 180 6.01 -3.51 4.77
N GLU A 181 5.39 -4.60 5.23
CA GLU A 181 4.62 -5.50 4.37
C GLU A 181 3.11 -5.20 4.39
N PHE A 182 2.64 -4.35 5.31
CA PHE A 182 1.22 -4.05 5.43
C PHE A 182 0.90 -2.56 5.56
N ILE A 183 1.53 -1.83 6.49
CA ILE A 183 1.21 -0.40 6.67
C ILE A 183 1.71 0.44 5.48
N GLN A 184 2.98 0.32 5.13
CA GLN A 184 3.60 1.11 4.06
C GLN A 184 2.94 0.88 2.68
N PRO A 185 2.61 -0.37 2.27
CA PRO A 185 1.91 -0.60 1.01
C PRO A 185 0.51 0.01 0.94
N LEU A 186 -0.12 0.26 2.10
CA LEU A 186 -1.43 0.93 2.17
C LEU A 186 -1.30 2.46 2.13
N ARG A 187 -0.14 3.05 2.38
CA ARG A 187 -0.01 4.51 2.33
C ARG A 187 -0.21 5.00 0.90
N LEU A 188 -1.01 6.05 0.75
CA LEU A 188 -1.10 6.79 -0.50
C LEU A 188 0.28 7.32 -0.88
N LYS A 189 0.67 7.13 -2.14
CA LYS A 189 1.90 7.69 -2.69
C LYS A 189 1.95 9.21 -2.52
N LYS A 190 3.16 9.75 -2.47
CA LYS A 190 3.35 11.20 -2.54
C LYS A 190 2.96 11.71 -3.92
N TRP A 191 2.65 13.00 -4.00
CA TRP A 191 2.29 13.62 -5.28
C TRP A 191 3.38 13.33 -6.31
N GLU A 192 4.65 13.51 -5.98
CA GLU A 192 5.79 13.33 -6.87
C GLU A 192 6.03 11.86 -7.28
N GLU A 193 5.40 10.90 -6.58
CA GLU A 193 5.53 9.46 -6.82
C GLU A 193 4.39 8.90 -7.70
N ILE A 194 3.38 9.71 -8.02
CA ILE A 194 2.24 9.37 -8.90
C ILE A 194 2.48 9.95 -10.30
N LEU A 195 2.23 9.15 -11.34
CA LEU A 195 2.54 9.45 -12.74
C LEU A 195 1.34 9.20 -13.63
#